data_AF-A0A9E4ITW6-F1
#
_entry.id   AF-A0A9E4ITW6-F1
#
_cell.length_a   1.000
_cell.length_b   1.000
_cell.length_c   1.000
_cell.angle_alpha   90.00
_cell.angle_beta   90.00
_cell.angle_gamma   90.00
#
_symmetry.space_group_name_H-M   'P 1'
#
loop_
_entity.id
_entity.type
_entity.pdbx_description
1 polymer ?
#
loop_
_entity_poly.entity_id
_entity_poly.type
_entity_poly.pdbx_seq_one_letter_code
_entity_poly.pdbx_strand_id
1 'polypeptide(L)'
;LDTIKDQVVWWEAGAQPPQMLADGEVVMSTAFNGRIFNAQVLEGQPFEIVWDGQVLDVGPIGIVAGTPDLEPALELVKFATRASSMAAVGRYIAYSPVRRSGLPPSAGTRKSAST
;
A
#
# COMPACT_ATOMS: atom_id res chain seq x y z
N LEU A 1 7.26 1.21 -24.50
CA LEU A 1 5.97 0.63 -24.04
C LEU A 1 5.13 0.20 -25.26
N ASP A 2 5.81 -0.14 -26.36
CA ASP A 2 5.28 0.21 -27.69
C ASP A 2 4.32 -0.85 -28.22
N THR A 3 4.27 -2.01 -27.56
CA THR A 3 3.44 -3.15 -27.93
C THR A 3 2.10 -3.21 -27.21
N ILE A 4 1.90 -2.42 -26.15
CA ILE A 4 0.67 -2.47 -25.33
C ILE A 4 0.05 -1.10 -25.07
N LYS A 5 0.71 0.01 -25.45
CA LYS A 5 0.30 1.37 -25.07
C LYS A 5 -1.14 1.71 -25.44
N ASP A 6 -1.62 1.22 -26.57
CA ASP A 6 -2.97 1.38 -27.10
C ASP A 6 -4.03 0.57 -26.33
N GLN A 7 -3.61 -0.40 -25.51
CA GLN A 7 -4.46 -1.24 -24.67
C GLN A 7 -4.41 -0.85 -23.18
N VAL A 8 -3.65 0.20 -22.82
CA VAL A 8 -3.50 0.64 -21.42
C VAL A 8 -4.43 1.80 -21.13
N VAL A 9 -5.23 1.65 -20.06
CA VAL A 9 -5.92 2.76 -19.39
C VAL A 9 -5.02 3.29 -18.28
N TRP A 10 -4.70 4.59 -18.32
CA TRP A 10 -3.83 5.23 -17.33
C TRP A 10 -4.67 5.83 -16.21
N TRP A 11 -4.48 5.32 -14.99
CA TRP A 11 -5.11 5.85 -13.79
C TRP A 11 -4.19 6.87 -13.10
N GLU A 12 -4.79 7.87 -12.47
CA GLU A 12 -4.12 8.97 -11.77
C GLU A 12 -4.41 8.96 -10.26
N ALA A 13 -5.51 8.32 -9.85
CA ALA A 13 -5.92 8.22 -8.46
C ALA A 13 -6.10 6.76 -8.04
N GLY A 14 -5.64 6.40 -6.84
CA GLY A 14 -5.72 5.03 -6.33
C GLY A 14 -7.14 4.46 -6.15
N ALA A 15 -8.18 5.29 -6.30
CA ALA A 15 -9.57 4.84 -6.30
C ALA A 15 -10.03 4.25 -7.65
N GLN A 16 -9.35 4.59 -8.76
CA GLN A 16 -9.78 4.22 -10.10
C GLN A 16 -9.62 2.72 -10.42
N PRO A 17 -8.49 2.05 -10.10
CA PRO A 17 -8.33 0.64 -10.43
C PRO A 17 -9.43 -0.31 -9.94
N PRO A 18 -9.87 -0.29 -8.66
CA PRO A 18 -10.94 -1.17 -8.22
C PRO A 18 -12.28 -0.87 -8.92
N GLN A 19 -12.57 0.40 -9.23
CA GLN A 19 -13.79 0.78 -9.95
C GLN A 19 -13.76 0.27 -11.40
N MET A 20 -12.64 0.50 -12.11
CA MET A 20 -12.45 0.02 -13.49
C MET A 20 -12.56 -1.51 -13.60
N LEU A 21 -12.08 -2.25 -12.58
CA LEU A 21 -12.24 -3.70 -12.51
C LEU A 21 -13.70 -4.10 -12.21
N ALA A 22 -14.38 -3.41 -11.30
CA ALA A 22 -15.78 -3.69 -10.94
C ALA A 22 -16.72 -3.44 -12.12
N ASP A 23 -16.48 -2.38 -12.89
CA ASP A 23 -17.27 -1.99 -14.06
C ASP A 23 -16.91 -2.81 -15.30
N GLY A 24 -15.85 -3.62 -15.25
CA GLY A 24 -15.36 -4.41 -16.37
C GLY A 24 -14.68 -3.60 -17.48
N GLU A 25 -14.29 -2.35 -17.20
CA GLU A 25 -13.54 -1.50 -18.12
C GLU A 25 -12.15 -2.07 -18.41
N VAL A 26 -11.55 -2.74 -17.42
CA VAL A 26 -10.28 -3.45 -17.56
C VAL A 26 -10.39 -4.86 -16.97
N VAL A 27 -9.62 -5.79 -17.51
CA VAL A 27 -9.53 -7.18 -17.01
C VAL A 27 -8.40 -7.39 -16.01
N MET A 28 -7.43 -6.47 -15.98
CA MET A 28 -6.32 -6.46 -15.02
C MET A 28 -5.84 -5.03 -14.81
N SER A 29 -5.30 -4.73 -13.63
CA SER A 29 -4.69 -3.43 -13.35
C SER A 29 -3.57 -3.55 -12.33
N THR A 30 -2.59 -2.65 -12.43
CA THR A 30 -1.79 -2.30 -11.25
C THR A 30 -2.68 -1.52 -10.28
N ALA A 31 -2.48 -1.73 -8.98
CA ALA A 31 -3.25 -1.04 -7.96
C ALA A 31 -2.50 -1.03 -6.62
N PHE A 32 -2.82 -0.08 -5.76
CA PHE A 32 -2.40 -0.16 -4.36
C PHE A 32 -3.14 -1.31 -3.68
N ASN A 33 -2.41 -2.27 -3.09
CA ASN A 33 -3.01 -3.49 -2.54
C ASN A 33 -4.07 -3.24 -1.47
N GLY A 34 -3.94 -2.17 -0.66
CA GLY A 34 -4.96 -1.78 0.32
C GLY A 34 -6.31 -1.41 -0.31
N ARG A 35 -6.32 -0.90 -1.54
CA ARG A 35 -7.54 -0.56 -2.29
C ARG A 35 -8.27 -1.82 -2.76
N ILE A 36 -7.52 -2.78 -3.30
CA ILE A 36 -8.09 -4.07 -3.73
C ILE A 36 -8.56 -4.88 -2.52
N PHE A 37 -7.79 -4.90 -1.43
CA PHE A 37 -8.21 -5.56 -0.19
C PHE A 37 -9.52 -5.00 0.35
N ASN A 38 -9.69 -3.67 0.38
CA ASN A 38 -10.95 -3.06 0.82
C ASN A 38 -12.11 -3.45 -0.11
N ALA A 39 -11.91 -3.41 -1.42
CA ALA A 39 -12.94 -3.84 -2.37
C ALA A 39 -13.32 -5.33 -2.18
N GLN A 40 -12.36 -6.22 -1.94
CA GLN A 40 -12.62 -7.63 -1.65
C GLN A 40 -13.39 -7.83 -0.35
N VAL A 41 -12.93 -7.22 0.75
CA VAL A 41 -13.39 -7.54 2.11
C VAL A 41 -14.63 -6.74 2.52
N LEU A 42 -14.72 -5.47 2.12
CA LEU A 42 -15.80 -4.57 2.52
C LEU A 42 -16.91 -4.51 1.47
N GLU A 43 -16.58 -4.65 0.19
CA GLU A 43 -17.54 -4.50 -0.92
C GLU A 43 -17.88 -5.84 -1.60
N GLY A 44 -17.19 -6.93 -1.25
CA GLY A 44 -17.46 -8.26 -1.78
C GLY A 44 -17.03 -8.46 -3.23
N GLN A 45 -16.11 -7.64 -3.74
CA GLN A 45 -15.63 -7.73 -5.12
C GLN A 45 -14.82 -9.02 -5.33
N PRO A 46 -15.04 -9.75 -6.44
CA PRO A 46 -14.40 -11.04 -6.71
C PRO A 46 -12.99 -10.88 -7.31
N PHE A 47 -12.22 -9.91 -6.82
CA PHE A 47 -10.88 -9.63 -7.34
C PHE A 47 -9.86 -10.63 -6.78
N GLU A 48 -8.79 -10.86 -7.53
CA GLU A 48 -7.61 -11.62 -7.10
C GLU A 48 -6.36 -10.76 -7.20
N ILE A 49 -5.46 -10.88 -6.22
CA ILE A 49 -4.18 -10.17 -6.23
C ILE A 49 -3.08 -11.14 -6.69
N VAL A 50 -2.47 -10.85 -7.82
CA VAL A 50 -1.23 -11.49 -8.26
C VAL A 50 -0.05 -10.81 -7.57
N TRP A 51 0.57 -11.52 -6.62
CA TRP A 51 1.71 -11.00 -5.84
C TRP A 51 3.06 -11.18 -6.54
N ASP A 52 3.12 -12.01 -7.59
CA ASP A 52 4.32 -12.17 -8.41
C ASP A 52 4.61 -10.87 -9.19
N GLY A 53 5.88 -10.48 -9.23
CA GLY A 53 6.29 -9.21 -9.84
C GLY A 53 5.83 -7.94 -9.10
N GLN A 54 5.38 -8.03 -7.85
CA GLN A 54 4.94 -6.86 -7.08
C GLN A 54 6.05 -5.84 -6.87
N VAL A 55 5.66 -4.57 -6.79
CA VAL A 55 6.55 -3.47 -6.39
C VAL A 55 6.29 -3.14 -4.93
N LEU A 56 7.35 -3.16 -4.11
CA LEU A 56 7.29 -2.67 -2.74
C LEU A 56 7.55 -1.17 -2.73
N ASP A 57 6.56 -0.42 -2.26
CA ASP A 57 6.68 1.02 -2.01
C ASP A 57 6.75 1.31 -0.50
N VAL A 58 7.59 2.27 -0.14
CA VAL A 58 7.82 2.70 1.24
C VAL A 58 7.60 4.20 1.31
N GLY A 59 6.54 4.63 1.98
CA GLY A 59 6.24 6.05 2.17
C GLY A 59 7.13 6.71 3.22
N PRO A 60 8.05 7.62 2.86
CA PRO A 60 8.83 8.38 3.83
C PRO A 60 7.99 9.48 4.46
N ILE A 61 8.29 9.83 5.72
CA ILE A 61 7.80 11.05 6.35
C ILE A 61 8.96 12.05 6.39
N GLY A 62 8.79 13.21 5.77
CA GLY A 62 9.77 14.29 5.72
C GLY A 62 9.28 15.56 6.41
N ILE A 63 10.22 16.32 6.97
CA ILE A 63 9.97 17.67 7.49
C ILE A 63 10.49 18.67 6.44
N VAL A 64 9.66 19.62 6.04
CA VAL A 64 10.04 20.66 5.06
C VAL A 64 11.05 21.62 5.69
N ALA A 65 12.14 21.89 4.98
CA ALA A 65 13.18 22.79 5.45
C ALA A 65 12.64 24.22 5.68
N GLY A 66 13.09 24.86 6.75
CA GLY A 66 12.66 26.23 7.11
C GLY A 66 11.28 26.31 7.76
N THR A 67 10.67 25.18 8.13
CA THR A 67 9.41 25.21 8.90
C THR A 67 9.58 25.98 10.22
N PRO A 68 8.63 26.88 10.58
CA PRO A 68 8.64 27.54 11.88
C PRO A 68 8.28 26.57 13.02
N ASP A 69 7.64 25.44 12.70
CA ASP A 69 7.11 24.47 13.66
C ASP A 69 7.98 23.21 13.77
N LEU A 70 9.31 23.38 13.83
CA LEU A 70 10.24 22.26 13.82
C LEU A 70 10.03 21.30 15.00
N GLU A 71 9.87 21.81 16.23
CA GLU A 71 9.71 20.97 17.42
C GLU A 71 8.42 20.13 17.37
N PRO A 72 7.22 20.70 17.13
CA PRO A 72 6.02 19.89 16.91
C PRO A 72 6.15 18.86 15.77
N ALA A 73 6.81 19.24 14.67
CA ALA A 73 7.02 18.33 13.54
C ALA A 73 7.90 17.13 13.92
N LEU A 74 8.97 17.36 14.70
CA LEU A 74 9.82 16.29 15.21
C LEU A 74 9.06 15.36 16.16
N GLU A 75 8.23 15.90 17.05
CA GLU A 75 7.39 15.08 17.93
C GLU A 75 6.39 14.22 17.15
N LEU A 76 5.78 14.76 16.10
CA LEU A 76 4.93 13.98 15.20
C LEU A 76 5.70 12.85 14.52
N VAL A 77 6.90 13.11 13.99
CA VAL A 77 7.73 12.08 13.33
C VAL A 77 8.12 10.98 14.33
N LYS A 78 8.53 11.34 15.55
CA LYS A 78 8.82 10.37 16.63
C LYS A 78 7.60 9.52 16.94
N PHE A 79 6.43 10.14 17.10
CA PHE A 79 5.18 9.45 17.37
C PHE A 79 4.78 8.52 16.23
N ALA A 80 4.78 8.99 14.98
CA ALA A 80 4.33 8.23 13.82
C ALA A 80 5.24 7.02 13.53
N THR A 81 6.54 7.14 13.82
CA THR A 81 7.53 6.11 13.51
C THR A 81 7.83 5.15 14.67
N ARG A 82 7.22 5.30 15.86
CA ARG A 82 7.38 4.32 16.95
C ARG A 82 6.75 2.97 16.59
N ALA A 83 7.29 1.88 17.13
CA ALA A 83 6.85 0.52 16.82
C ALA A 83 5.34 0.30 17.01
N SER A 84 4.78 0.80 18.12
CA SER A 84 3.35 0.66 18.42
C SER A 84 2.45 1.44 17.46
N SER A 85 2.85 2.63 17.02
CA SER A 85 2.09 3.40 16.01
C SER A 85 2.07 2.66 14.69
N MET A 86 3.22 2.18 14.21
CA MET A 86 3.27 1.46 12.93
C MET A 86 2.54 0.12 12.99
N ALA A 87 2.64 -0.62 14.10
CA ALA A 87 1.87 -1.84 14.30
C ALA A 87 0.34 -1.58 14.30
N ALA A 88 -0.10 -0.43 14.81
CA ALA A 88 -1.51 -0.07 14.85
C ALA A 88 -2.08 0.24 13.45
N VAL A 89 -1.28 0.73 12.49
CA VAL A 89 -1.73 1.04 11.12
C VAL A 89 -2.35 -0.19 10.44
N GLY A 90 -1.75 -1.37 10.65
CA GLY A 90 -2.25 -2.63 10.09
C GLY A 90 -3.66 -3.04 10.53
N ARG A 91 -4.23 -2.37 11.57
CA ARG A 91 -5.63 -2.56 11.99
C ARG A 91 -6.63 -1.82 11.12
N TYR A 92 -6.17 -0.80 10.37
CA TYR A 92 -7.04 0.10 9.61
C TYR A 92 -6.86 -0.04 8.10
N ILE A 93 -5.67 -0.44 7.66
CA ILE A 93 -5.35 -0.66 6.25
C ILE A 93 -4.41 -1.86 6.11
N ALA A 94 -4.54 -2.60 5.02
CA ALA A 94 -3.74 -3.78 4.72
C ALA A 94 -2.29 -3.43 4.30
N TYR A 95 -1.57 -2.70 5.16
CA TYR A 95 -0.16 -2.35 4.99
C TYR A 95 0.67 -2.85 6.16
N SER A 96 1.88 -3.30 5.83
CA SER A 96 2.83 -3.78 6.82
C SER A 96 3.60 -2.61 7.44
N PRO A 97 3.93 -2.68 8.75
CA PRO A 97 4.86 -1.75 9.35
C PRO A 97 6.25 -1.91 8.75
N VAL A 98 6.95 -0.80 8.51
CA VAL A 98 8.30 -0.81 7.94
C VAL A 98 9.38 -1.12 8.98
N ARG A 99 9.09 -0.92 10.27
CA ARG A 99 9.99 -1.33 11.37
C ARG A 99 9.77 -2.80 11.72
N ARG A 100 10.86 -3.56 11.78
CA ARG A 100 10.85 -4.95 12.26
C ARG A 100 10.23 -5.10 13.66
N SER A 101 10.47 -4.15 14.56
CA SER A 101 9.89 -4.14 15.91
C SER A 101 8.38 -3.88 15.95
N GLY A 102 7.78 -3.42 14.85
CA GLY A 102 6.33 -3.29 14.71
C GLY A 102 5.67 -4.53 14.09
N LEU A 103 6.44 -5.48 13.56
CA LEU A 103 5.90 -6.71 12.99
C LEU A 103 5.48 -7.69 14.10
N PRO A 104 4.44 -8.52 13.85
CA PRO A 104 4.10 -9.58 14.78
C PRO A 104 5.26 -10.59 14.90
N PRO A 105 5.42 -11.27 16.05
CA PRO A 105 6.52 -12.21 16.29
C PRO A 105 6.67 -13.31 15.23
N SER A 106 5.58 -13.67 14.55
CA SER A 106 5.54 -14.71 13.50
C SER A 106 5.94 -14.23 12.10
N ALA A 107 6.10 -12.92 11.86
CA ALA A 107 6.37 -12.36 10.52
C ALA A 107 7.84 -12.51 10.05
N GLY A 108 8.72 -13.09 10.86
CA GLY A 108 10.16 -13.19 10.61
C GLY A 108 10.58 -14.25 9.59
N THR A 109 9.67 -15.05 9.04
CA THR A 109 9.99 -16.14 8.11
C THR A 109 9.06 -16.13 6.91
N ARG A 110 9.27 -15.22 5.95
CA ARG A 110 8.81 -15.48 4.57
C ARG A 110 9.78 -16.49 3.96
N LYS A 111 9.41 -17.78 3.94
CA LYS A 111 10.04 -18.72 3.01
C LYS A 111 9.72 -18.22 1.60
N SER A 112 10.76 -18.12 0.77
CA SER A 112 10.66 -18.00 -0.67
C SER A 112 9.61 -18.98 -1.19
N ALA A 113 8.44 -18.49 -1.57
CA ALA A 113 7.45 -19.28 -2.29
C ALA A 113 7.86 -19.26 -3.77
N SER A 114 8.82 -20.11 -4.10
CA SER A 114 9.05 -20.59 -5.45
C SER A 114 8.32 -21.92 -5.56
N THR A 115 7.18 -21.94 -6.25
CA THR A 115 6.59 -23.16 -6.81
C THR A 115 5.82 -22.77 -8.06
#